data_AF-A0A151ENB4-F1
#
_entry.id   AF-A0A151ENB4-F1
#
_cell.length_a   1.000
_cell.length_b   1.000
_cell.length_c   1.000
_cell.angle_alpha   90.00
_cell.angle_beta   90.00
_cell.angle_gamma   90.00
#
_symmetry.space_group_name_H-M   'P 1'
#
loop_
_entity.id
_entity.type
_entity.pdbx_description
1 polymer ?
#
loop_
_entity_poly.entity_id
_entity_poly.type
_entity_poly.pdbx_seq_one_letter_code
_entity_poly.pdbx_strand_id
1 'polypeptide(L)'
;MAVLRKRNRREDQIFVEGNIPMEYLYTVGPTLEPFFRKLKDKGEFNGVKCGRCGTVYVPPSLFCEACFEKMTKNVKLPSKGILESYTVAHYDHLGEPLSKPEIWGLIRLDGADTPFVHRILGDPKNVELGCQVKVKLKAKAKRTGSMNDIDGFVPA
;
A
#
# COMPACT_ATOMS: atom_id res chain seq x y z
N MET A 1 -25.81 31.73 -9.83
CA MET A 1 -26.35 30.46 -9.30
C MET A 1 -26.19 29.39 -10.36
N ALA A 2 -25.34 28.38 -10.14
CA ALA A 2 -25.25 27.24 -11.04
C ALA A 2 -26.52 26.39 -10.89
N VAL A 3 -27.33 26.33 -11.95
CA VAL A 3 -28.51 25.46 -12.03
C VAL A 3 -28.01 24.03 -12.30
N LEU A 4 -27.39 23.41 -11.30
CA LEU A 4 -27.25 21.96 -11.28
C LEU A 4 -28.62 21.41 -10.91
N ARG A 5 -29.42 21.11 -11.94
CA ARG A 5 -30.68 20.39 -11.80
C ARG A 5 -30.33 19.00 -11.26
N LYS A 6 -30.39 18.84 -9.95
CA LYS A 6 -30.09 17.59 -9.24
C LYS A 6 -31.11 16.55 -9.73
N ARG A 7 -30.67 15.63 -10.61
CA ARG A 7 -31.49 14.50 -11.09
C ARG A 7 -31.70 13.55 -9.91
N ASN A 8 -32.80 13.77 -9.19
CA ASN A 8 -33.09 13.07 -7.93
C ASN A 8 -34.04 11.88 -8.12
N ARG A 9 -34.51 11.60 -9.34
CA ARG A 9 -35.39 10.47 -9.64
C ARG A 9 -34.66 9.45 -10.51
N ARG A 10 -34.85 8.16 -10.22
CA ARG A 10 -34.36 7.05 -11.06
C ARG A 10 -34.83 7.16 -12.51
N GLU A 11 -36.00 7.75 -12.73
CA GLU A 11 -36.64 8.00 -14.03
C GLU A 11 -35.85 9.00 -14.91
N ASP A 12 -35.00 9.84 -14.31
CA ASP A 12 -34.15 10.81 -15.03
C ASP A 12 -32.81 10.22 -15.51
N GLN A 13 -32.56 8.92 -15.24
CA GLN A 13 -31.34 8.21 -15.60
C GLN A 13 -31.57 7.41 -16.88
N ILE A 14 -30.66 7.57 -17.85
CA ILE A 14 -30.64 6.72 -19.05
C ILE A 14 -29.88 5.45 -18.65
N PHE A 15 -30.58 4.33 -18.63
CA PHE A 15 -29.95 3.02 -18.51
C PHE A 15 -29.52 2.57 -19.90
N VAL A 16 -28.23 2.31 -20.07
CA VAL A 16 -27.69 1.71 -21.29
C VAL A 16 -27.22 0.32 -20.92
N GLU A 17 -27.96 -0.69 -21.36
CA GLU A 17 -27.50 -2.08 -21.25
C GLU A 17 -26.38 -2.32 -22.28
N GLY A 18 -25.23 -2.76 -21.79
CA GLY A 18 -24.07 -3.03 -22.62
C GLY A 18 -22.92 -3.57 -21.79
N ASN A 19 -22.02 -4.29 -22.46
CA ASN A 19 -20.75 -4.69 -21.86
C ASN A 19 -19.79 -3.51 -21.92
N ILE A 20 -19.33 -3.03 -20.77
CA ILE A 20 -18.19 -2.11 -20.70
C ILE A 20 -16.94 -3.00 -20.60
N PRO A 21 -16.15 -3.16 -21.68
CA PRO A 21 -14.91 -3.92 -21.59
C PRO A 21 -13.94 -3.14 -20.70
N MET A 22 -13.80 -3.59 -19.45
CA MET A 22 -12.87 -3.04 -18.47
C MET A 22 -11.46 -3.63 -18.67
N GLU A 23 -10.95 -3.53 -19.90
CA GLU A 23 -9.58 -3.95 -20.24
C GLU A 23 -8.66 -2.72 -20.18
N TYR A 24 -7.83 -2.66 -19.16
CA TYR A 24 -6.82 -1.60 -19.02
C TYR A 24 -5.51 -2.19 -18.53
N LEU A 25 -4.41 -1.69 -19.10
CA LEU A 25 -3.07 -2.00 -18.63
C LEU A 25 -2.69 -0.92 -17.60
N TYR A 26 -2.75 -1.26 -16.33
CA TYR A 26 -2.40 -0.32 -15.27
C TYR A 26 -0.89 -0.08 -15.28
N THR A 27 -0.48 1.11 -15.73
CA THR A 27 0.93 1.51 -15.65
C THR A 27 1.24 1.98 -14.24
N VAL A 28 2.41 1.58 -13.73
CA VAL A 28 2.85 1.88 -12.35
C VAL A 28 3.01 3.39 -12.11
N GLY A 29 3.33 4.15 -13.16
CA GLY A 29 3.52 5.60 -13.10
C GLY A 29 4.90 6.03 -12.60
N PRO A 30 5.24 7.32 -12.77
CA PRO A 30 6.60 7.83 -12.59
C PRO A 30 7.08 7.85 -11.13
N THR A 31 6.17 7.72 -10.18
CA THR A 31 6.49 7.78 -8.74
C THR A 31 6.71 6.40 -8.14
N LEU A 32 5.88 5.41 -8.50
CA LEU A 32 5.99 4.04 -7.99
C LEU A 32 7.00 3.20 -8.78
N GLU A 33 7.26 3.50 -10.06
CA GLU A 33 8.24 2.73 -10.84
C GLU A 33 9.65 2.79 -10.22
N PRO A 34 10.20 3.97 -9.85
CA PRO A 34 11.50 4.03 -9.18
C PRO A 34 11.50 3.32 -7.82
N PHE A 35 10.38 3.33 -7.10
CA PHE A 35 10.23 2.61 -5.84
C PHE A 35 10.35 1.10 -6.03
N PHE A 36 9.58 0.53 -6.96
CA PHE A 36 9.63 -0.90 -7.23
C PHE A 36 10.97 -1.35 -7.83
N ARG A 37 11.62 -0.53 -8.67
CA ARG A 37 12.98 -0.81 -9.16
C ARG A 37 13.99 -0.88 -8.01
N LYS A 38 13.97 0.11 -7.09
CA LYS A 38 14.85 0.10 -5.91
C LYS A 38 14.59 -1.09 -4.99
N LEU A 39 13.33 -1.41 -4.74
CA LEU A 39 12.94 -2.57 -3.94
C LEU A 39 13.45 -3.88 -4.58
N LYS A 40 13.24 -4.04 -5.88
CA LYS A 40 13.71 -5.20 -6.64
C LYS A 40 15.23 -5.33 -6.63
N ASP A 41 15.93 -4.29 -7.10
CA ASP A 41 17.34 -4.37 -7.44
C ASP A 41 18.26 -4.24 -6.20
N LYS A 42 17.83 -3.43 -5.23
CA LYS A 42 18.61 -3.08 -4.03
C LYS A 42 17.99 -3.54 -2.72
N GLY A 43 16.69 -3.82 -2.69
CA GLY A 43 15.98 -4.10 -1.43
C GLY A 43 15.86 -2.87 -0.53
N GLU A 44 15.87 -1.68 -1.13
CA GLU A 44 15.78 -0.41 -0.41
C GLU A 44 14.36 0.14 -0.46
N PHE A 45 13.94 0.77 0.63
CA PHE A 45 12.68 1.50 0.72
C PHE A 45 12.93 2.99 0.54
N ASN A 46 12.03 3.63 -0.20
CA ASN A 46 11.98 5.08 -0.31
C ASN A 46 10.54 5.56 -0.21
N GLY A 47 10.36 6.65 0.52
CA GLY A 47 9.15 7.45 0.52
C GLY A 47 9.34 8.71 -0.31
N VAL A 48 8.30 9.53 -0.34
CA VAL A 48 8.36 10.90 -0.88
C VAL A 48 7.82 11.87 0.16
N LYS A 49 8.51 13.00 0.34
CA LYS A 49 8.20 14.02 1.34
C LYS A 49 7.51 15.22 0.71
N CYS A 50 6.41 15.68 1.29
CA CYS A 50 5.74 16.91 0.89
C CYS A 50 6.63 18.11 1.25
N GLY A 51 6.78 19.05 0.32
CA GLY A 51 7.59 20.26 0.52
C GLY A 51 6.94 21.22 1.52
N ARG A 52 5.60 21.28 1.52
CA ARG A 52 4.80 22.17 2.36
C ARG A 52 4.60 21.67 3.78
N CYS A 53 3.95 20.52 3.99
CA CYS A 53 3.64 20.03 5.34
C CYS A 53 4.68 19.07 5.91
N GLY A 54 5.62 18.59 5.09
CA GLY A 54 6.67 17.68 5.54
C GLY A 54 6.27 16.21 5.69
N THR A 55 5.01 15.84 5.46
CA THR A 55 4.54 14.45 5.51
C THR A 55 5.28 13.56 4.51
N VAL A 56 5.72 12.38 4.97
CA VAL A 56 6.45 11.37 4.21
C VAL A 56 5.53 10.18 3.89
N TYR A 57 5.29 9.97 2.60
CA TYR A 57 4.38 8.94 2.09
C TYR A 57 5.14 7.68 1.67
N VAL A 58 4.60 6.52 2.06
CA VAL A 58 5.00 5.18 1.63
C VAL A 58 3.76 4.29 1.49
N PRO A 59 3.52 3.66 0.33
CA PRO A 59 4.26 3.82 -0.93
C PRO A 59 4.26 5.28 -1.42
N PRO A 60 5.28 5.70 -2.21
CA PRO A 60 5.34 7.06 -2.72
C PRO A 60 4.11 7.47 -3.53
N SER A 61 3.57 8.67 -3.24
CA SER A 61 2.43 9.27 -3.96
C SER A 61 2.89 10.42 -4.89
N LEU A 62 2.17 10.67 -5.99
CA LEU A 62 2.48 11.74 -6.94
C LEU A 62 2.18 13.13 -6.37
N PHE A 63 1.21 13.24 -5.46
CA PHE A 63 0.82 14.50 -4.83
C PHE A 63 0.42 14.28 -3.37
N CYS A 64 0.52 15.33 -2.56
CA CYS A 64 0.08 15.32 -1.17
C CYS A 64 -1.41 15.56 -1.12
N GLU A 65 -2.17 14.64 -0.54
CA GLU A 65 -3.64 14.72 -0.47
C GLU A 65 -4.14 15.88 0.40
N ALA A 66 -3.38 16.26 1.42
CA ALA A 66 -3.72 17.37 2.30
C ALA A 66 -3.37 18.76 1.70
N CYS A 67 -2.23 18.86 1.01
CA CYS A 67 -1.70 20.13 0.52
C CYS A 67 -1.95 20.40 -0.97
N PHE A 68 -2.37 19.37 -1.71
CA PHE A 68 -2.46 19.35 -3.17
C PHE A 68 -1.14 19.74 -3.88
N GLU A 69 -0.02 19.49 -3.23
CA GLU A 69 1.31 19.79 -3.76
C GLU A 69 1.89 18.58 -4.49
N LYS A 70 2.53 18.81 -5.64
CA LYS A 70 3.29 17.78 -6.35
C LYS A 70 4.44 17.28 -5.47
N MET A 71 4.59 15.97 -5.35
CA MET A 71 5.59 15.35 -4.50
C MET A 71 6.79 14.86 -5.32
N THR A 72 7.97 15.44 -5.08
CA THR A 72 9.20 15.13 -5.84
C THR A 72 10.40 14.78 -4.97
N LYS A 73 10.37 15.10 -3.67
CA LYS A 73 11.50 14.92 -2.75
C LYS A 73 11.53 13.49 -2.20
N ASN A 74 12.36 12.64 -2.80
CA ASN A 74 12.57 11.27 -2.33
C ASN A 74 13.29 11.24 -0.97
N VAL A 75 12.87 10.32 -0.10
CA VAL A 75 13.49 10.08 1.22
C VAL A 75 13.78 8.59 1.34
N LYS A 76 15.03 8.22 1.65
CA LYS A 76 15.39 6.83 1.94
C LYS A 76 14.85 6.46 3.32
N LEU A 77 14.25 5.28 3.43
CA LEU A 77 13.66 4.78 4.65
C LEU A 77 14.33 3.47 5.07
N PRO A 78 14.46 3.21 6.38
CA PRO A 78 14.98 1.96 6.88
C PRO A 78 13.96 0.83 6.68
N SER A 79 14.46 -0.40 6.64
CA SER A 79 13.65 -1.62 6.49
C SER A 79 13.08 -2.11 7.83
N LYS A 80 12.61 -1.18 8.66
CA LYS A 80 11.99 -1.43 9.97
C LYS A 80 10.91 -0.40 10.27
N GLY A 81 10.00 -0.73 11.17
CA GLY A 81 8.88 0.13 11.53
C GLY A 81 8.10 -0.40 12.73
N ILE A 82 6.88 0.12 12.87
CA ILE A 82 5.94 -0.22 13.95
C ILE A 82 4.68 -0.84 13.34
N LEU A 83 4.16 -1.87 14.00
CA LEU A 83 2.83 -2.41 13.71
C LEU A 83 1.76 -1.53 14.37
N GLU A 84 1.00 -0.78 13.59
CA GLU A 84 -0.03 0.14 14.11
C GLU A 84 -1.37 -0.55 14.36
N SER A 85 -1.70 -1.54 13.53
CA SER A 85 -2.90 -2.36 13.65
C SER A 85 -2.69 -3.70 12.95
N TYR A 86 -3.46 -4.73 13.28
CA TYR A 86 -3.46 -5.98 12.52
C TYR A 86 -4.79 -6.72 12.61
N THR A 87 -4.96 -7.68 11.70
CA THR A 87 -6.04 -8.66 11.72
C THR A 87 -5.49 -10.04 11.38
N VAL A 88 -6.24 -11.08 11.73
CA VAL A 88 -5.91 -12.48 11.43
C VAL A 88 -6.95 -13.02 10.46
N ALA A 89 -6.53 -13.28 9.23
CA ALA A 89 -7.37 -13.87 8.19
C ALA A 89 -7.35 -15.39 8.32
N HIS A 90 -8.54 -15.99 8.40
CA HIS A 90 -8.75 -17.44 8.43
C HIS A 90 -9.25 -18.01 7.10
N TYR A 91 -9.75 -17.14 6.22
CA TYR A 91 -10.31 -17.49 4.92
C TYR A 91 -9.65 -16.65 3.84
N ASP A 92 -9.55 -17.21 2.64
CA ASP A 92 -9.03 -16.49 1.48
C ASP A 92 -10.08 -15.59 0.82
N HIS A 93 -9.68 -14.92 -0.26
CA HIS A 93 -10.56 -14.03 -1.03
C HIS A 93 -11.75 -14.72 -1.73
N LEU A 94 -11.74 -16.05 -1.86
CA LEU A 94 -12.85 -16.84 -2.38
C LEU A 94 -13.75 -17.39 -1.26
N GLY A 95 -13.37 -17.16 0.01
CA GLY A 95 -14.10 -17.67 1.17
C GLY A 95 -13.67 -19.07 1.61
N GLU A 96 -12.58 -19.60 1.05
CA GLU A 96 -12.08 -20.93 1.40
C GLU A 96 -11.17 -20.88 2.64
N PRO A 97 -11.23 -21.88 3.54
CA PRO A 97 -10.37 -21.92 4.72
C PRO A 97 -8.88 -21.96 4.35
N LEU A 98 -8.08 -21.11 4.99
CA LEU A 98 -6.63 -21.14 4.84
C LEU A 98 -6.04 -22.31 5.61
N SER A 99 -5.01 -22.96 5.02
CA SER A 99 -4.27 -24.04 5.70
C SER A 99 -3.62 -23.58 7.01
N LYS A 100 -3.27 -22.29 7.10
CA LYS A 100 -2.81 -21.60 8.31
C LYS A 100 -3.35 -20.17 8.30
N PRO A 101 -3.78 -19.62 9.45
CA PRO A 101 -4.18 -18.22 9.52
C PRO A 101 -3.06 -17.28 9.07
N GLU A 102 -3.39 -16.27 8.27
CA GLU A 102 -2.46 -15.22 7.83
C GLU A 102 -2.66 -13.95 8.65
N ILE A 103 -1.57 -13.27 9.02
CA ILE A 103 -1.63 -12.01 9.75
C ILE A 103 -1.42 -10.86 8.77
N TRP A 104 -2.37 -9.93 8.73
CA TRP A 104 -2.29 -8.71 7.92
C TRP A 104 -2.14 -7.51 8.82
N GLY A 105 -1.00 -6.83 8.70
CA GLY A 105 -0.63 -5.69 9.53
C GLY A 105 -0.71 -4.37 8.77
N LEU A 106 -1.15 -3.33 9.44
CA LEU A 106 -0.97 -1.93 9.05
C LEU A 106 0.34 -1.43 9.64
N ILE A 107 1.32 -1.16 8.77
CA ILE A 107 2.72 -0.99 9.17
C ILE A 107 3.18 0.41 8.77
N ARG A 108 3.75 1.15 9.73
CA ARG A 108 4.43 2.42 9.45
C ARG A 108 5.94 2.23 9.58
N LEU A 109 6.68 2.43 8.48
CA LEU A 109 8.14 2.42 8.50
C LEU A 109 8.69 3.60 9.31
N ASP A 110 9.83 3.41 9.95
CA ASP A 110 10.49 4.49 10.68
C ASP A 110 10.81 5.65 9.72
N GLY A 111 10.39 6.87 10.08
CA GLY A 111 10.57 8.06 9.24
C GLY A 111 9.50 8.25 8.14
N ALA A 112 8.54 7.34 8.01
CA ALA A 112 7.30 7.55 7.25
C ALA A 112 6.19 8.05 8.19
N ASP A 113 5.24 8.79 7.60
CA ASP A 113 4.04 9.26 8.29
C ASP A 113 2.80 8.47 7.88
N THR A 114 2.81 7.81 6.71
CA THR A 114 1.71 6.95 6.25
C THR A 114 2.02 5.47 6.46
N PRO A 115 1.08 4.69 7.03
CA PRO A 115 1.21 3.25 7.07
C PRO A 115 0.74 2.59 5.76
N PHE A 116 1.12 1.34 5.56
CA PHE A 116 0.59 0.49 4.49
C PHE A 116 0.36 -0.93 4.97
N VAL A 117 -0.51 -1.65 4.28
CA VAL A 117 -0.87 -3.04 4.63
C VAL A 117 0.15 -4.01 4.05
N HIS A 118 0.65 -4.92 4.88
CA HIS A 118 1.44 -6.08 4.43
C HIS A 118 1.33 -7.25 5.41
N ARG A 119 1.84 -8.41 5.01
CA ARG A 119 1.84 -9.63 5.84
C ARG A 119 2.80 -9.50 7.02
N ILE A 120 2.37 -9.96 8.19
CA ILE A 120 3.24 -10.24 9.33
C ILE A 120 3.56 -11.73 9.35
N LEU A 121 4.84 -12.07 9.45
CA LEU A 121 5.34 -13.43 9.48
C LEU A 121 5.54 -13.86 10.92
N GLY A 122 4.80 -14.88 11.34
CA GLY A 122 4.87 -15.39 12.70
C GLY A 122 3.59 -16.11 13.11
N ASP A 123 3.52 -16.49 14.37
CA ASP A 123 2.31 -16.99 15.00
C ASP A 123 1.45 -15.79 15.47
N PRO A 124 0.14 -15.75 15.17
CA PRO A 124 -0.77 -14.71 15.66
C PRO A 124 -0.71 -14.48 17.17
N LYS A 125 -0.36 -15.50 17.97
CA LYS A 125 -0.22 -15.41 19.42
C LYS A 125 1.00 -14.59 19.87
N ASN A 126 1.96 -14.39 19.00
CA ASN A 126 3.22 -13.70 19.28
C ASN A 126 3.26 -12.29 18.66
N VAL A 127 2.12 -11.78 18.19
CA VAL A 127 2.00 -10.44 17.59
C VAL A 127 1.23 -9.54 18.54
N GLU A 128 1.85 -8.42 18.90
CA GLU A 128 1.26 -7.40 19.75
C GLU A 128 1.22 -6.05 19.01
N LEU A 129 0.19 -5.25 19.29
CA LEU A 129 0.09 -3.90 18.75
C LEU A 129 1.27 -3.03 19.24
N GLY A 130 1.78 -2.19 18.36
CA GLY A 130 2.91 -1.30 18.67
C GLY A 130 4.28 -1.97 18.65
N CYS A 131 4.36 -3.28 18.40
CA CYS A 131 5.64 -3.97 18.33
C CYS A 131 6.50 -3.45 17.17
N GLN A 132 7.82 -3.56 17.35
CA GLN A 132 8.77 -3.28 16.29
C GLN A 132 8.72 -4.41 15.26
N VAL A 133 8.79 -4.06 13.98
CA VAL A 133 8.82 -5.02 12.88
C VAL A 133 9.97 -4.76 11.94
N LYS A 134 10.54 -5.81 11.37
CA LYS A 134 11.60 -5.76 10.36
C LYS A 134 11.12 -6.38 9.06
N VAL A 135 11.45 -5.73 7.95
CA VAL A 135 11.12 -6.25 6.62
C VAL A 135 11.91 -7.53 6.38
N LYS A 136 11.23 -8.59 5.93
CA LYS A 136 11.83 -9.74 5.28
C LYS A 136 11.55 -9.66 3.79
N LEU A 137 12.60 -9.49 2.99
CA LEU A 137 12.50 -9.48 1.54
C LEU A 137 12.66 -10.90 0.99
N LYS A 138 12.02 -11.17 -0.15
CA LYS A 138 12.33 -12.35 -0.96
C LYS A 138 13.80 -12.33 -1.40
N ALA A 139 14.34 -13.50 -1.72
CA ALA A 139 15.66 -13.60 -2.35
C ALA A 139 15.71 -12.74 -3.62
N LYS A 140 16.84 -12.07 -3.89
CA LYS A 140 16.98 -11.10 -4.98
C LYS A 140 16.52 -11.66 -6.35
N ALA A 141 16.83 -12.92 -6.64
CA ALA A 141 16.44 -13.60 -7.88
C ALA A 141 14.92 -13.81 -8.04
N LYS A 142 14.15 -13.77 -6.94
CA LYS A 142 12.69 -13.96 -6.93
C LYS A 142 11.92 -12.63 -6.94
N ARG A 143 12.62 -11.49 -6.98
CA ARG A 143 11.99 -10.15 -6.96
C ARG A 143 11.62 -9.73 -8.38
N THR A 144 10.39 -9.26 -8.56
CA THR A 144 9.81 -8.93 -9.87
C THR A 144 9.60 -7.44 -10.07
N GLY A 145 9.68 -6.62 -9.03
CA GLY A 145 9.32 -5.20 -9.05
C GLY A 145 7.88 -4.98 -8.61
N SER A 146 7.49 -5.59 -7.48
CA SER A 146 6.13 -5.47 -6.94
C SER A 146 6.14 -5.43 -5.41
N MET A 147 5.01 -5.07 -4.78
CA MET A 147 4.88 -5.14 -3.32
C MET A 147 5.06 -6.58 -2.79
N ASN A 148 4.89 -7.59 -3.65
CA ASN A 148 5.12 -8.99 -3.33
C ASN A 148 6.61 -9.35 -3.27
N ASP A 149 7.53 -8.44 -3.58
CA ASP A 149 8.97 -8.65 -3.36
C ASP A 149 9.33 -8.63 -1.86
N ILE A 150 8.45 -8.03 -1.06
CA ILE A 150 8.42 -8.14 0.38
C ILE A 150 7.74 -9.48 0.71
N ASP A 151 8.47 -10.38 1.37
CA ASP A 151 7.93 -11.67 1.85
C ASP A 151 6.92 -11.42 2.99
N GLY A 152 7.27 -10.48 3.87
CA GLY A 152 6.44 -9.97 4.95
C GLY A 152 7.30 -9.24 5.97
N PHE A 153 6.75 -9.01 7.15
CA PHE A 153 7.43 -8.35 8.25
C PHE A 153 7.52 -9.29 9.45
N VAL A 154 8.68 -9.34 10.08
CA VAL A 154 8.93 -10.18 11.26
C VAL A 154 8.89 -9.28 12.50
N PRO A 155 8.06 -9.58 13.52
CA PRO A 155 8.13 -8.94 14.82
C PRO A 155 9.53 -9.07 15.41
N ALA A 156 10.07 -7.99 15.97
CA ALA A 156 11.41 -7.92 16.54
C ALA A 156 11.42 -8.29 18.03
#